data_AF-A0A9P7PUC7-F1
#
_entry.id   AF-A0A9P7PUC7-F1
#
_cell.length_a   1.000
_cell.length_b   1.000
_cell.length_c   1.000
_cell.angle_alpha   90.00
_cell.angle_beta   90.00
_cell.angle_gamma   90.00
#
_symmetry.space_group_name_H-M   'P 1'
#
loop_
_entity.id
_entity.type
_entity.pdbx_description
1 polymer ?
#
loop_
_entity_poly.entity_id
_entity_poly.type
_entity_poly.pdbx_seq_one_letter_code
_entity_poly.pdbx_strand_id
1 'polypeptide(L)'
;MSILSHFLHITNFQSPLLRTIVPSVGAAIALQAVAGAPSVLASTERFFDLSGSLTYLAVGALSLYLPQLRARVGNAALPRLLATFGGGSAAAWNWRQVVVTSMAMIWATR
;
A
#
# COMPACT_ATOMS: atom_id res chain seq x y z
N MET A 1 20.04 3.43 7.79
CA MET A 1 18.86 2.65 7.33
C MET A 1 17.92 3.59 6.59
N SER A 2 17.31 3.16 5.49
CA SER A 2 16.27 3.96 4.83
C SER A 2 15.02 4.02 5.72
N ILE A 3 14.28 5.13 5.66
CA ILE A 3 12.99 5.32 6.36
C ILE A 3 12.03 4.16 6.05
N LEU A 4 12.00 3.72 4.79
CA LEU A 4 11.19 2.57 4.35
C LEU A 4 11.60 1.28 5.07
N SER A 5 12.90 1.03 5.23
CA SER A 5 13.39 -0.16 5.96
C SER A 5 12.98 -0.11 7.43
N HIS A 6 12.97 1.07 8.05
CA HIS A 6 12.52 1.24 9.43
C HIS A 6 11.03 0.92 9.57
N PHE A 7 10.17 1.48 8.71
CA PHE A 7 8.74 1.19 8.71
C PHE A 7 8.41 -0.30 8.46
N LEU A 8 9.11 -0.93 7.52
CA LEU A 8 8.94 -2.37 7.25
C LEU A 8 9.34 -3.24 8.44
N HIS A 9 10.35 -2.82 9.19
CA HIS A 9 10.80 -3.52 10.39
C HIS A 9 9.81 -3.38 11.56
N ILE A 10 9.38 -2.16 11.89
CA ILE A 10 8.47 -1.93 13.03
C ILE A 10 7.08 -2.52 12.81
N THR A 11 6.66 -2.69 11.55
CA THR A 11 5.37 -3.33 11.20
C THR A 11 5.47 -4.84 10.99
N ASN A 12 6.62 -5.46 11.26
CA ASN A 12 6.85 -6.90 11.07
C ASN A 12 6.41 -7.74 12.29
N PHE A 13 5.12 -7.69 12.62
CA PHE A 13 4.55 -8.40 13.77
C PHE A 13 4.70 -9.92 13.66
N GLN A 14 4.77 -10.63 14.79
CA GLN A 14 4.78 -12.10 14.81
C GLN A 14 3.48 -12.69 14.24
N SER A 15 2.34 -12.05 14.55
CA SER A 15 1.03 -12.43 13.99
C SER A 15 0.96 -12.14 12.48
N PRO A 16 0.65 -13.14 11.63
CA PRO A 16 0.48 -12.94 10.19
C PRO A 16 -0.61 -11.90 9.86
N LEU A 17 -1.67 -11.86 10.66
CA LEU A 17 -2.79 -10.92 10.49
C LEU A 17 -2.36 -9.49 10.82
N LEU A 18 -1.68 -9.27 11.96
CA LEU A 18 -1.21 -7.91 12.31
C LEU A 18 -0.15 -7.41 11.33
N ARG A 19 0.70 -8.32 10.83
CA ARG A 19 1.73 -8.02 9.84
C ARG A 19 1.18 -7.49 8.52
N THR A 20 -0.08 -7.76 8.18
CA THR A 20 -0.76 -7.26 6.98
C THR A 20 -1.72 -6.11 7.28
N ILE A 21 -2.55 -6.23 8.32
CA ILE A 21 -3.59 -5.24 8.63
C ILE A 21 -2.98 -3.93 9.12
N VAL A 22 -2.06 -3.97 10.09
CA VAL A 22 -1.50 -2.76 10.71
C VAL A 22 -0.87 -1.81 9.68
N PRO A 23 0.05 -2.26 8.79
CA PRO A 23 0.62 -1.36 7.79
C PRO A 23 -0.41 -0.86 6.77
N SER A 24 -1.40 -1.68 6.39
CA SER A 24 -2.41 -1.31 5.39
C SER A 24 -3.41 -0.29 5.95
N VAL A 25 -3.95 -0.55 7.14
CA VAL A 25 -4.87 0.37 7.84
C VAL A 25 -4.15 1.63 8.28
N GLY A 26 -2.91 1.51 8.78
CA GLY A 26 -2.07 2.65 9.12
C GLY A 26 -1.83 3.57 7.91
N ALA A 27 -1.53 3.00 6.74
CA ALA A 27 -1.39 3.77 5.50
C ALA A 27 -2.71 4.44 5.09
N ALA A 28 -3.85 3.76 5.24
CA ALA A 28 -5.16 4.35 4.95
C ALA A 28 -5.47 5.56 5.83
N ILE A 29 -5.26 5.44 7.14
CA ILE A 29 -5.46 6.52 8.10
C ILE A 29 -4.50 7.68 7.81
N ALA A 30 -3.23 7.39 7.53
CA ALA A 30 -2.24 8.42 7.22
C ALA A 30 -2.59 9.19 5.94
N LEU A 31 -2.97 8.50 4.87
CA LEU A 31 -3.37 9.13 3.61
C LEU A 31 -4.60 10.02 3.79
N GLN A 32 -5.63 9.52 4.49
CA GLN A 32 -6.82 10.32 4.77
C GLN A 32 -6.56 11.47 5.73
N ALA A 33 -5.65 11.33 6.69
CA ALA A 33 -5.25 12.45 7.54
C ALA A 33 -4.52 13.53 6.71
N VAL A 34 -3.61 13.13 5.82
CA VAL A 34 -2.85 14.05 4.94
C VAL A 34 -3.77 14.78 3.96
N ALA A 35 -4.81 14.14 3.44
CA ALA A 35 -5.77 14.80 2.56
C ALA A 35 -6.87 15.57 3.31
N GLY A 36 -7.33 15.03 4.45
CA GLY A 36 -8.41 15.59 5.25
C GLY A 36 -7.99 16.83 6.02
N ALA A 37 -6.79 16.85 6.60
CA ALA A 37 -6.28 18.02 7.34
C ALA A 37 -6.29 19.33 6.51
N PRO A 38 -5.69 19.38 5.30
CA PRO A 38 -5.75 20.60 4.48
C PRO A 38 -7.17 20.89 3.98
N SER A 39 -8.00 19.87 3.72
CA SER A 39 -9.40 20.05 3.31
C SER A 39 -10.21 20.79 4.38
N VAL A 40 -10.04 20.40 5.66
CA VAL A 40 -10.69 21.07 6.80
C VAL A 40 -10.15 22.48 6.98
N LEU A 41 -8.81 22.65 6.96
CA LEU A 41 -8.19 23.96 7.16
C LEU A 41 -8.56 24.97 6.06
N ALA A 42 -8.67 24.51 4.81
CA ALA A 42 -9.05 25.33 3.67
C ALA A 42 -10.57 25.34 3.41
N SER A 43 -11.38 24.66 4.24
CA SER A 43 -12.83 24.50 4.07
C SER A 43 -13.22 24.11 2.64
N THR A 44 -12.48 23.15 2.06
CA THR A 44 -12.65 22.71 0.68
C THR A 44 -12.83 21.21 0.59
N GLU A 45 -13.77 20.77 -0.23
CA GLU A 45 -14.02 19.36 -0.50
C GLU A 45 -13.17 18.80 -1.64
N ARG A 46 -12.39 19.66 -2.33
CA ARG A 46 -11.66 19.30 -3.55
C ARG A 46 -10.75 18.08 -3.40
N PHE A 47 -10.14 17.91 -2.24
CA PHE A 47 -9.23 16.79 -2.00
C PHE A 47 -9.95 15.60 -1.36
N PHE A 48 -11.14 15.80 -0.80
CA PHE A 48 -11.82 14.78 -0.01
C PHE A 48 -12.27 13.61 -0.89
N ASP A 49 -12.99 13.87 -1.98
CA ASP A 49 -13.47 12.82 -2.88
C ASP A 49 -12.33 12.06 -3.57
N LEU A 50 -11.34 12.78 -4.12
CA LEU A 50 -10.19 12.16 -4.79
C LEU A 50 -9.34 11.34 -3.81
N SER A 51 -9.21 11.79 -2.56
CA SER A 51 -8.40 11.09 -1.55
C SER A 51 -8.97 9.74 -1.17
N GLY A 52 -10.29 9.56 -1.21
CA GLY A 52 -10.94 8.28 -0.96
C GLY A 52 -10.49 7.22 -1.97
N SER A 53 -10.66 7.51 -3.26
CA SER A 53 -10.23 6.63 -4.35
C SER A 53 -8.72 6.38 -4.34
N LEU A 54 -7.92 7.43 -4.16
CA LEU A 54 -6.46 7.30 -4.10
C LEU A 54 -6.02 6.43 -2.92
N THR A 55 -6.71 6.51 -1.78
CA THR A 55 -6.45 5.67 -0.61
C THR A 55 -6.71 4.20 -0.92
N TYR A 56 -7.84 3.87 -1.56
CA TYR A 56 -8.14 2.49 -1.98
C TYR A 56 -7.07 1.93 -2.93
N LEU A 57 -6.67 2.71 -3.94
CA LEU A 57 -5.63 2.30 -4.89
C LEU A 57 -4.27 2.10 -4.21
N ALA A 58 -3.85 3.05 -3.37
CA ALA A 58 -2.56 3.00 -2.69
C ALA A 58 -2.49 1.85 -1.68
N VAL A 59 -3.53 1.65 -0.88
CA VAL A 59 -3.59 0.58 0.14
C VAL A 59 -3.75 -0.79 -0.53
N GLY A 60 -4.53 -0.90 -1.60
CA GLY A 60 -4.65 -2.11 -2.41
C GLY A 60 -3.29 -2.53 -2.99
N ALA A 61 -2.58 -1.59 -3.62
CA ALA A 61 -1.22 -1.82 -4.11
C ALA A 61 -0.27 -2.21 -2.96
N LEU A 62 -0.27 -1.46 -1.86
CA LEU A 62 0.58 -1.77 -0.70
C LEU A 62 0.33 -3.20 -0.20
N SER A 63 -0.93 -3.61 -0.03
CA SER A 63 -1.32 -4.95 0.43
C SER A 63 -0.77 -6.06 -0.48
N LEU A 64 -0.81 -5.85 -1.80
CA LEU A 64 -0.29 -6.81 -2.78
C LEU A 64 1.24 -6.92 -2.77
N TYR A 65 1.95 -5.81 -2.59
CA TYR A 65 3.41 -5.74 -2.72
C TYR A 65 4.18 -5.84 -1.40
N LEU A 66 3.50 -5.73 -0.25
CA LEU A 66 4.12 -5.74 1.07
C LEU A 66 4.98 -6.99 1.34
N PRO A 67 4.58 -8.23 0.97
CA PRO A 67 5.43 -9.41 1.14
C PRO A 67 6.76 -9.31 0.39
N GLN A 68 6.72 -8.82 -0.85
CA GLN A 68 7.89 -8.68 -1.72
C GLN A 68 8.80 -7.55 -1.24
N LEU A 69 8.21 -6.44 -0.77
CA LEU A 69 8.93 -5.34 -0.13
C LEU A 69 9.74 -5.83 1.08
N ARG A 70 9.15 -6.71 1.92
CA ARG A 70 9.83 -7.30 3.08
C ARG A 70 10.88 -8.34 2.71
N ALA A 71 10.61 -9.16 1.71
CA ALA A 71 11.57 -10.17 1.24
C ALA A 71 12.83 -9.54 0.59
N ARG A 72 12.76 -8.27 0.18
CA ARG A 72 13.80 -7.58 -0.61
C ARG A 72 14.40 -6.36 0.10
N VAL A 73 14.32 -6.27 1.42
CA VAL A 73 14.84 -5.12 2.18
C VAL A 73 16.36 -5.00 2.01
N GLY A 74 16.76 -4.01 1.21
CA GLY A 74 18.13 -3.64 0.83
C GLY A 74 18.07 -2.58 -0.29
N ASN A 75 19.15 -1.83 -0.54
CA ASN A 75 19.22 -0.63 -1.42
C ASN A 75 18.75 -0.78 -2.89
N ALA A 76 18.15 -1.91 -3.28
CA ALA A 76 17.64 -2.18 -4.63
C ALA A 76 16.13 -2.48 -4.70
N ALA A 77 15.37 -2.26 -3.62
CA ALA A 77 13.95 -2.66 -3.55
C ALA A 77 13.05 -1.94 -4.58
N LEU A 78 13.22 -0.64 -4.80
CA LEU A 78 12.36 0.16 -5.70
C LEU A 78 12.64 -0.12 -7.20
N PRO A 79 13.91 -0.05 -7.68
CA PRO A 79 14.20 -0.33 -9.10
C PRO A 79 13.91 -1.78 -9.49
N ARG A 80 14.01 -2.72 -8.54
CA ARG A 80 13.72 -4.15 -8.78
C ARG A 80 12.25 -4.52 -8.58
N LEU A 81 11.42 -3.66 -7.98
CA LEU A 81 9.97 -3.82 -7.98
C LEU A 81 9.41 -3.68 -9.40
N LEU A 82 9.94 -2.72 -10.18
CA LEU A 82 9.67 -2.59 -11.61
C LEU A 82 10.10 -3.82 -12.41
N ALA A 83 11.25 -4.42 -12.08
CA ALA A 83 11.72 -5.66 -12.70
C ALA A 83 10.81 -6.88 -12.42
N THR A 84 10.00 -6.85 -11.36
CA THR A 84 8.98 -7.88 -11.07
C THR A 84 7.82 -7.85 -12.07
N PHE A 85 7.58 -6.74 -12.78
CA PHE A 85 6.66 -6.72 -13.93
C PHE A 85 7.25 -7.43 -15.17
N GLY A 86 8.57 -7.67 -15.20
CA GLY A 86 9.31 -8.27 -16.32
C GLY A 86 9.52 -9.78 -16.25
N GLY A 87 8.80 -10.51 -15.38
CA GLY A 87 8.81 -11.98 -15.37
C GLY A 87 9.78 -12.66 -14.38
N GLY A 88 10.46 -11.91 -13.51
CA GLY A 88 11.38 -12.46 -12.51
C GLY A 88 10.70 -12.80 -11.18
N SER A 89 10.34 -14.07 -11.01
CA SER A 89 9.80 -14.73 -9.80
C SER A 89 8.44 -14.22 -9.29
N ALA A 90 7.39 -14.60 -10.03
CA ALA A 90 5.99 -14.67 -9.60
C ALA A 90 5.72 -15.77 -8.54
N ALA A 91 6.68 -16.05 -7.66
CA ALA A 91 6.51 -16.95 -6.53
C ALA A 91 6.07 -16.12 -5.31
N ALA A 92 4.82 -16.04 -4.90
CA ALA A 92 3.58 -16.65 -5.37
C ALA A 92 2.51 -15.55 -5.21
N TRP A 93 2.10 -14.92 -6.29
CA TRP A 93 0.95 -14.01 -6.21
C TRP A 93 -0.29 -14.85 -5.91
N ASN A 94 -0.92 -14.60 -4.76
CA ASN A 94 -2.18 -15.26 -4.43
C ASN A 94 -3.25 -14.73 -5.39
N TRP A 95 -3.62 -15.54 -6.39
CA TRP A 95 -4.55 -15.11 -7.43
C TRP A 95 -5.89 -14.61 -6.85
N ARG A 96 -6.34 -15.17 -5.72
CA ARG A 96 -7.57 -14.72 -5.04
C ARG A 96 -7.41 -13.30 -4.53
N GLN A 97 -6.26 -13.00 -3.91
CA GLN A 97 -5.94 -11.66 -3.45
C GLN A 97 -5.86 -10.70 -4.64
N VAL A 98 -5.17 -11.08 -5.72
CA VAL A 98 -5.07 -10.26 -6.93
C VAL A 98 -6.46 -9.93 -7.49
N VAL A 99 -7.31 -10.93 -7.71
CA VAL A 99 -8.67 -10.71 -8.24
C VAL A 99 -9.48 -9.79 -7.33
N VAL A 100 -9.54 -10.07 -6.02
CA VAL A 100 -10.33 -9.26 -5.07
C VAL A 100 -9.80 -7.82 -4.99
N THR A 101 -8.48 -7.64 -4.93
CA THR A 101 -7.88 -6.30 -4.91
C THR A 101 -8.10 -5.57 -6.24
N SER A 102 -7.98 -6.23 -7.39
CA SER A 102 -8.29 -5.64 -8.69
C SER A 102 -9.74 -5.19 -8.80
N MET A 103 -10.70 -6.00 -8.32
CA MET A 103 -12.11 -5.61 -8.28
C MET A 103 -12.33 -4.36 -7.42
N ALA A 104 -11.70 -4.29 -6.24
CA ALA A 104 -11.77 -3.11 -5.37
C ALA A 104 -11.14 -1.87 -6.02
N MET A 105 -10.01 -2.02 -6.73
CA MET A 105 -9.34 -0.93 -7.42
C MET A 105 -10.16 -0.40 -8.62
N ILE A 106 -10.76 -1.30 -9.40
CA ILE A 106 -11.67 -0.92 -10.50
C ILE A 106 -12.87 -0.14 -9.93
N TRP A 107 -13.47 -0.64 -8.85
CA TRP A 107 -14.57 0.06 -8.18
C TRP A 107 -14.16 1.44 -7.67
N ALA A 108 -12.95 1.59 -7.15
CA ALA A 108 -12.44 2.87 -6.66
C ALA A 108 -12.13 3.89 -7.77
N THR A 109 -12.05 3.46 -9.03
CA THR A 109 -11.71 4.33 -10.17
C THR A 109 -12.93 5.03 -10.77
N ARG A 110 -14.15 4.64 -10.37
CA ARG A 110 -15.40 5.28 -10.80
C ARG A 110 -15.59 6.65 -10.17
#